data_AF-A0A7R8X227-F1
#
_entry.id   AF-A0A7R8X227-F1
#
_cell.length_a   1.000
_cell.length_b   1.000
_cell.length_c   1.000
_cell.angle_alpha   90.00
_cell.angle_beta   90.00
_cell.angle_gamma   90.00
#
_symmetry.space_group_name_H-M   'P 1'
#
loop_
_entity.id
_entity.type
_entity.pdbx_description
1 polymer ?
#
loop_
_entity_poly.entity_id
_entity_poly.type
_entity_poly.pdbx_seq_one_letter_code
_entity_poly.pdbx_strand_id
1 'polypeptide(L)'
;MISPVKAAVGPGYRALDDRLMAAIHLRFGLPAELPREVKRQIKAADKVSAWMEATQIAGFSEQEADRLFGKPKPEFVEGLAIKLRPPLQTRHEFTQRHATLLAQCA
;
A
#
# COMPACT_ATOMS: atom_id res chain seq x y z
N MET A 1 9.91 2.77 2.22
CA MET A 1 10.82 2.50 3.36
C MET A 1 10.14 1.48 4.26
N ILE A 2 10.86 0.47 4.77
CA ILE A 2 10.27 -0.48 5.71
C ILE A 2 9.82 0.24 7.00
N SER A 3 8.72 -0.20 7.60
CA SER A 3 8.10 0.46 8.75
C SER A 3 9.06 0.76 9.93
N PRO A 4 10.00 -0.15 10.30
CA PRO A 4 10.96 0.13 11.37
C PRO A 4 11.86 1.33 11.09
N VAL A 5 12.29 1.51 9.83
CA VAL A 5 13.18 2.61 9.46
C VAL A 5 12.40 3.93 9.44
N LYS A 6 11.13 3.92 9.03
CA LYS A 6 10.29 5.15 9.06
C LYS A 6 10.17 5.75 10.47
N ALA A 7 10.10 4.91 11.50
CA ALA A 7 10.05 5.35 12.88
C ALA A 7 11.38 5.97 13.36
N ALA A 8 12.51 5.53 12.80
CA ALA A 8 13.85 5.95 13.21
C ALA A 8 14.32 7.27 12.56
N VAL A 9 13.80 7.63 11.38
CA VAL A 9 14.27 8.81 10.61
C VAL A 9 13.82 10.15 11.22
N GLY A 10 12.80 10.14 12.09
CA GLY A 10 12.37 11.32 12.86
C GLY A 10 11.28 12.18 12.17
N PRO A 11 10.84 13.25 12.85
CA PRO A 11 9.62 13.99 12.50
C PRO A 11 9.70 14.76 11.18
N GLY A 12 10.88 15.21 10.77
CA GLY A 12 11.06 15.96 9.52
C GLY A 12 10.69 15.14 8.27
N TYR A 13 10.95 13.84 8.28
CA TYR A 13 10.58 12.94 7.18
C TYR A 13 9.06 12.75 7.09
N ARG A 14 8.37 12.67 8.23
CA ARG A 14 6.92 12.58 8.26
C ARG A 14 6.27 13.82 7.65
N ALA A 15 6.75 15.01 8.01
CA ALA A 15 6.26 16.27 7.45
C ALA A 15 6.48 16.36 5.93
N LEU A 16 7.61 15.83 5.43
CA LEU A 16 7.87 15.74 3.99
C LEU A 16 6.88 14.79 3.30
N ASP A 17 6.70 13.57 3.84
CA ASP A 17 5.74 12.58 3.33
C ASP A 17 4.32 13.16 3.26
N ASP A 18 3.87 13.83 4.33
CA ASP A 18 2.53 14.41 4.41
C ASP A 18 2.32 15.51 3.36
N ARG A 19 3.33 16.38 3.14
CA ARG A 19 3.30 17.43 2.10
C ARG A 19 3.30 16.84 0.68
N LEU A 20 4.09 15.80 0.44
CA LEU A 20 4.15 15.13 -0.85
C LEU A 20 2.80 14.46 -1.18
N MET A 21 2.22 13.74 -0.21
CA MET A 21 0.91 13.11 -0.36
C MET A 21 -0.19 14.13 -0.65
N ALA A 22 -0.21 15.25 0.08
CA ALA A 22 -1.16 16.32 -0.16
C ALA A 22 -1.05 16.88 -1.59
N ALA A 23 0.16 17.13 -2.08
CA ALA A 23 0.40 17.61 -3.44
C ALA A 23 -0.09 16.60 -4.50
N ILE A 24 0.15 15.30 -4.29
CA ILE A 24 -0.32 14.23 -5.18
C ILE A 24 -1.85 14.17 -5.21
N HIS A 25 -2.51 14.17 -4.04
CA HIS A 25 -3.98 14.14 -3.98
C HIS A 25 -4.60 15.33 -4.74
N LEU A 26 -4.11 16.55 -4.48
CA LEU A 26 -4.60 17.77 -5.12
C LEU A 26 -4.39 17.72 -6.64
N ARG A 27 -3.26 17.19 -7.12
CA ARG A 27 -2.98 17.02 -8.55
C ARG A 27 -4.02 16.17 -9.27
N PHE A 28 -4.66 15.24 -8.57
CA PHE A 28 -5.68 14.34 -9.12
C PHE A 28 -7.11 14.69 -8.65
N GLY A 29 -7.33 15.91 -8.12
CA GLY A 29 -8.66 16.38 -7.74
C GLY A 29 -9.22 15.78 -6.45
N LEU A 30 -8.37 15.15 -5.63
CA LEU A 30 -8.74 14.59 -4.33
C LEU A 30 -8.48 15.63 -3.21
N PRO A 31 -9.16 15.49 -2.05
CA PRO A 31 -8.82 16.28 -0.87
C PRO A 31 -7.36 16.09 -0.45
N ALA A 32 -6.70 17.17 -0.02
CA ALA A 32 -5.30 17.12 0.45
C ALA A 32 -5.09 16.05 1.54
N GLU A 33 -6.03 15.96 2.48
CA GLU A 33 -6.14 14.88 3.45
C GLU A 33 -7.37 14.02 3.16
N LEU A 34 -7.17 12.71 2.98
CA LEU A 34 -8.28 11.78 2.77
C LEU A 34 -9.15 11.65 4.02
N PRO A 35 -10.46 11.38 3.86
CA PRO A 35 -11.32 11.03 4.98
C PRO A 35 -10.73 9.90 5.83
N ARG A 36 -10.86 10.01 7.16
CA ARG A 36 -10.29 9.04 8.11
C ARG A 36 -10.68 7.60 7.80
N GLU A 37 -11.93 7.38 7.38
CA GLU A 37 -12.44 6.06 7.02
C GLU A 37 -11.72 5.47 5.81
N VAL A 38 -11.52 6.26 4.76
CA VAL A 38 -10.79 5.84 3.55
C VAL A 38 -9.33 5.50 3.92
N LYS A 39 -8.69 6.36 4.73
CA LYS A 39 -7.32 6.12 5.20
C LYS A 39 -7.22 4.81 6.01
N ARG A 40 -8.22 4.51 6.83
CA ARG A 40 -8.31 3.26 7.60
C ARG A 40 -8.42 2.04 6.69
N GLN A 41 -9.27 2.09 5.67
CA GLN A 41 -9.44 1.00 4.71
C GLN A 41 -8.19 0.76 3.87
N ILE A 42 -7.54 1.83 3.39
CA ILE A 42 -6.23 1.74 2.71
C ILE A 42 -5.22 1.04 3.61
N LYS A 43 -5.17 1.40 4.91
CA LYS A 43 -4.27 0.75 5.86
C LYS A 43 -4.60 -0.70 6.17
N ALA A 44 -5.88 -1.09 6.15
CA ALA A 44 -6.25 -2.49 6.26
C ALA A 44 -5.76 -3.29 5.05
N ALA A 45 -5.96 -2.78 3.82
CA ALA A 45 -5.50 -3.42 2.59
C ALA A 45 -3.96 -3.51 2.52
N ASP A 46 -3.26 -2.43 2.88
CA ASP A 46 -1.79 -2.37 3.00
C ASP A 46 -1.27 -3.48 3.93
N LYS A 47 -1.96 -3.73 5.05
CA LYS A 47 -1.59 -4.76 6.02
C LYS A 47 -1.77 -6.18 5.47
N VAL A 48 -2.85 -6.42 4.71
CA VAL A 48 -3.08 -7.70 4.01
C VAL A 48 -1.99 -7.93 2.98
N SER A 49 -1.66 -6.92 2.16
CA SER A 49 -0.56 -7.00 1.18
C SER A 49 0.78 -7.32 1.85
N ALA A 50 1.11 -6.62 2.95
CA ALA A 50 2.34 -6.85 3.69
C ALA A 50 2.42 -8.27 4.28
N TRP A 51 1.31 -8.81 4.80
CA TRP A 51 1.26 -10.20 5.26
C TRP A 51 1.54 -11.18 4.11
N MET A 52 0.89 -11.00 2.96
CA MET A 52 1.09 -11.86 1.78
C MET A 52 2.52 -11.78 1.24
N GLU A 53 3.09 -10.57 1.17
CA GLU A 53 4.48 -10.37 0.75
C GLU A 53 5.45 -11.06 1.71
N ALA A 54 5.20 -10.94 3.03
CA ALA A 54 6.01 -11.57 4.05
C ALA A 54 6.08 -13.09 3.87
N THR A 55 4.92 -13.73 3.70
CA THR A 55 4.82 -15.21 3.61
C THR A 55 5.19 -15.77 2.25
N GLN A 56 4.95 -15.05 1.15
CA GLN A 56 5.13 -15.60 -0.20
C GLN A 56 6.50 -15.27 -0.82
N ILE A 57 7.06 -14.10 -0.53
CA ILE A 57 8.28 -13.62 -1.23
C ILE A 57 9.40 -13.12 -0.32
N ALA A 58 9.13 -12.84 0.97
CA ALA A 58 10.15 -12.34 1.90
C ALA A 58 10.65 -13.39 2.91
N GLY A 59 10.14 -14.62 2.84
CA GLY A 59 10.65 -15.77 3.62
C GLY A 59 10.23 -15.82 5.08
N PHE A 60 9.22 -15.04 5.49
CA PHE A 60 8.65 -15.13 6.84
C PHE A 60 7.73 -16.35 6.92
N SER A 61 7.70 -17.00 8.08
CA SER A 61 6.65 -17.97 8.39
C SER A 61 5.30 -17.27 8.58
N GLU A 62 4.20 -18.01 8.41
CA GLU A 62 2.86 -17.49 8.70
C GLU A 62 2.74 -16.99 10.15
N GLN A 63 3.39 -17.67 11.11
CA GLN A 63 3.35 -17.26 12.52
C GLN A 63 4.04 -15.90 12.75
N GLU A 64 5.17 -15.65 12.09
CA GLU A 64 5.86 -14.36 12.16
C GLU A 64 5.03 -13.26 11.48
N ALA A 65 4.46 -13.55 10.31
CA ALA A 65 3.61 -12.62 9.59
C ALA A 65 2.32 -12.30 10.37
N ASP A 66 1.68 -13.29 10.99
CA ASP A 66 0.51 -13.12 11.87
C ASP A 66 0.84 -12.20 13.05
N ARG A 67 2.03 -12.36 13.65
CA ARG A 67 2.46 -11.51 14.77
C ARG A 67 2.72 -10.06 14.34
N LEU A 68 3.35 -9.85 13.18
CA LEU A 68 3.76 -8.52 12.72
C LEU A 68 2.62 -7.75 12.03
N PHE A 69 1.84 -8.45 11.19
CA PHE A 69 0.82 -7.86 10.32
C PHE A 69 -0.59 -8.30 10.70
N GLY A 70 -0.77 -9.19 11.69
CA GLY A 70 -2.08 -9.75 12.01
C GLY A 70 -2.52 -10.77 10.96
N LYS A 71 -3.31 -11.74 11.39
CA LYS A 71 -3.85 -12.76 10.50
C LYS A 71 -4.95 -12.16 9.61
N PRO A 72 -4.79 -12.11 8.27
CA PRO A 72 -5.85 -11.68 7.39
C PRO A 72 -6.97 -12.73 7.39
N LYS A 73 -8.20 -12.27 7.14
CA LYS A 73 -9.28 -13.23 6.93
C LYS A 73 -9.08 -13.95 5.59
N PRO A 74 -9.41 -15.26 5.48
CA PRO A 74 -9.17 -16.03 4.26
C PRO A 74 -9.75 -15.38 3.00
N GLU A 75 -10.93 -14.77 3.09
CA GLU A 75 -11.60 -14.13 1.94
C GLU A 75 -10.81 -12.96 1.32
N PHE A 76 -9.84 -12.39 2.05
CA PHE A 76 -9.00 -11.30 1.53
C PHE A 76 -7.74 -11.77 0.82
N VAL A 77 -7.39 -13.05 0.93
CA VAL A 77 -6.15 -13.61 0.37
C VAL A 77 -6.41 -14.78 -0.58
N GLU A 78 -7.57 -15.43 -0.47
CA GLU A 78 -7.95 -16.56 -1.30
C GLU A 78 -7.94 -16.20 -2.78
N GLY A 79 -7.25 -17.03 -3.58
CA GLY A 79 -7.09 -16.82 -5.02
C GLY A 79 -6.08 -15.71 -5.41
N LEU A 80 -5.47 -15.02 -4.44
CA LEU A 80 -4.44 -14.01 -4.70
C LEU A 80 -3.04 -14.59 -4.53
N ALA A 81 -2.15 -14.26 -5.47
CA ALA A 81 -0.73 -14.62 -5.42
C ALA A 81 0.15 -13.42 -5.78
N ILE A 82 1.26 -13.24 -5.06
CA ILE A 82 2.24 -12.21 -5.35
C ILE A 82 3.05 -12.62 -6.58
N LYS A 83 2.86 -11.88 -7.68
CA LYS A 83 3.60 -12.09 -8.92
C LYS A 83 4.72 -11.05 -9.05
N LEU A 84 5.96 -11.53 -8.97
CA LEU A 84 7.13 -10.74 -9.33
C LEU A 84 7.14 -10.49 -10.85
N ARG A 85 7.26 -9.22 -11.24
CA ARG A 85 7.18 -8.77 -12.64
C ARG A 85 8.34 -7.84 -12.98
N PRO A 86 8.83 -7.84 -14.23
CA PRO A 86 9.83 -6.89 -14.69
C PRO A 86 9.42 -5.42 -14.46
N PRO A 87 10.35 -4.50 -14.17
CA PRO A 87 10.02 -3.12 -13.83
C PRO A 87 9.17 -2.38 -14.87
N LEU A 88 9.47 -2.58 -16.17
CA LEU A 88 8.72 -1.95 -17.25
C LEU A 88 7.27 -2.42 -17.31
N GLN A 89 7.04 -3.72 -17.11
CA GLN A 89 5.70 -4.31 -17.08
C GLN A 89 4.91 -3.80 -15.88
N THR A 90 5.51 -3.82 -14.68
CA THR A 90 4.87 -3.32 -13.45
C THR A 90 4.49 -1.85 -13.59
N ARG A 91 5.38 -1.02 -14.14
CA ARG A 91 5.10 0.40 -14.40
C ARG A 91 3.90 0.56 -15.34
N HIS A 92 3.91 -0.14 -16.47
CA HIS A 92 2.84 -0.06 -17.46
C HIS A 92 1.49 -0.43 -16.85
N GLU A 93 1.40 -1.58 -16.19
CA GLU A 93 0.16 -2.07 -15.58
C GLU A 93 -0.35 -1.14 -14.46
N PHE A 94 0.54 -0.58 -13.64
CA PHE A 94 0.16 0.42 -12.63
C PHE A 94 -0.44 1.67 -13.26
N THR A 95 0.24 2.25 -14.27
CA THR A 95 -0.24 3.46 -14.95
C THR A 95 -1.54 3.23 -15.69
N GLN A 96 -1.73 2.05 -16.29
CA GLN A 96 -2.96 1.66 -16.96
C GLN A 96 -4.12 1.56 -15.96
N ARG A 97 -3.92 0.88 -14.83
CA ARG A 97 -4.96 0.78 -13.78
C ARG A 97 -5.33 2.15 -13.23
N HIS A 98 -4.34 3.00 -12.98
CA HIS A 98 -4.57 4.39 -12.55
C HIS A 98 -5.43 5.16 -13.57
N ALA A 99 -5.09 5.10 -14.86
CA ALA A 99 -5.86 5.76 -15.92
C ALA A 99 -7.31 5.22 -16.01
N THR A 100 -7.49 3.89 -15.92
CA THR A 100 -8.82 3.26 -15.89
C THR A 100 -9.67 3.76 -14.74
N LEU A 101 -9.12 3.86 -13.52
CA LEU A 101 -9.84 4.37 -12.36
C LEU A 101 -10.17 5.85 -12.51
N LEU A 102 -9.23 6.65 -13.02
CA LEU A 102 -9.45 8.08 -13.21
C LEU A 102 -10.58 8.36 -14.22
N ALA A 103 -10.68 7.54 -15.28
CA ALA A 103 -11.76 7.64 -16.25
C ALA A 103 -13.16 7.28 -15.69
N GLN A 104 -13.24 6.58 -14.55
CA GLN A 104 -14.51 6.27 -13.88
C GLN A 104 -15.01 7.42 -12.99
N CYS A 105 -14.16 8.41 -12.71
CA CYS A 105 -14.50 9.59 -11.91
C CYS A 105 -14.94 10.80 -12.78
N ALA A 106 -14.91 10.64 -14.10
CA ALA A 106 -15.27 11.67 -15.09
C ALA A 106 -16.74 11.61 -15.50
#